data_AF-S3ZQD4-F1
#
_entry.id   AF-S3ZQD4-F1
#
_cell.length_a   1.000
_cell.length_b   1.000
_cell.length_c   1.000
_cell.angle_alpha   90.00
_cell.angle_beta   90.00
_cell.angle_gamma   90.00
#
_symmetry.space_group_name_H-M   'P 1'
#
loop_
_entity.id
_entity.type
_entity.pdbx_description
1 polymer ?
#
loop_
_entity_poly.entity_id
_entity_poly.type
_entity_poly.pdbx_seq_one_letter_code
_entity_poly.pdbx_strand_id
1 'polypeptide(L)'
;MNECSHVSALPHPEPAPLSDTCLECLAAGSHPVQLRLCLVCGHVGCCDSSPFQHATAHFKETGHPVMRTFEPGEKWRWCFVDGSIV
;
A
#
# COMPACT_ATOMS: atom_id res chain seq x y z
N MET A 1 14.29 -12.88 1.08
CA MET A 1 12.87 -12.69 0.71
C MET A 1 12.08 -13.55 1.66
N ASN A 2 11.34 -12.93 2.58
CA ASN A 2 10.59 -13.65 3.59
C ASN A 2 9.27 -14.10 2.93
N GLU A 3 9.08 -15.41 2.75
CA GLU A 3 7.83 -15.96 2.22
C GLU A 3 6.71 -15.72 3.23
N CYS A 4 5.99 -14.62 3.04
CA CYS A 4 4.88 -14.27 3.90
C CYS A 4 3.59 -14.90 3.36
N SER A 5 2.92 -15.72 4.15
CA SER A 5 1.65 -16.37 3.77
C SER A 5 0.57 -15.37 3.31
N HIS A 6 0.65 -14.12 3.77
CA HIS A 6 -0.24 -13.04 3.35
C HIS A 6 -0.08 -12.67 1.87
N VAL A 7 1.11 -12.83 1.29
CA VAL A 7 1.36 -12.61 -0.15
C VAL A 7 0.73 -13.74 -0.97
N SER A 8 0.87 -14.98 -0.50
CA SER A 8 0.25 -16.15 -1.14
C SER A 8 -1.28 -16.09 -1.13
N ALA A 9 -1.87 -15.43 -0.12
CA ALA A 9 -3.30 -15.21 0.00
C ALA A 9 -3.86 -14.06 -0.84
N LEU A 10 -3.00 -13.35 -1.61
CA LEU A 10 -3.44 -12.22 -2.43
C LEU A 10 -4.28 -12.66 -3.65
N PRO A 11 -5.22 -11.82 -4.09
CA PRO A 11 -5.94 -12.05 -5.33
C PRO A 11 -5.00 -12.06 -6.53
N HIS A 12 -5.26 -13.00 -7.45
CA HIS A 12 -4.57 -13.12 -8.73
C HIS A 12 -5.61 -13.08 -9.87
N PRO A 13 -5.52 -12.12 -10.81
CA PRO A 13 -4.46 -11.13 -10.98
C PRO A 13 -4.44 -10.02 -9.91
N GLU A 14 -3.30 -9.33 -9.76
CA GLU A 14 -3.17 -8.17 -8.86
C GLU A 14 -4.21 -7.09 -9.22
N PRO A 15 -4.86 -6.44 -8.24
CA PRO A 15 -5.85 -5.42 -8.51
C PRO A 15 -5.21 -4.18 -9.16
N ALA A 16 -5.96 -3.55 -10.07
CA ALA A 16 -5.57 -2.26 -10.62
C ALA A 16 -5.62 -1.16 -9.53
N PRO A 17 -4.74 -0.15 -9.60
CA PRO A 17 -4.85 1.01 -8.73
C PRO A 17 -6.19 1.70 -8.95
N LEU A 18 -6.92 1.95 -7.86
CA LEU A 18 -8.19 2.68 -7.88
C LEU A 18 -7.98 4.18 -8.17
N SER A 19 -6.76 4.67 -8.02
CA SER A 19 -6.37 6.05 -8.28
C SER A 19 -4.86 6.14 -8.56
N ASP A 20 -4.45 7.13 -9.33
CA ASP A 20 -3.03 7.39 -9.61
C ASP A 20 -2.28 8.00 -8.42
N THR A 21 -2.99 8.45 -7.38
CA THR A 21 -2.41 9.06 -6.18
C THR A 21 -3.28 8.79 -4.94
N CYS A 22 -2.74 9.16 -3.77
CA CYS A 22 -3.47 9.11 -2.51
C CYS A 22 -4.52 10.24 -2.47
N LEU A 23 -5.80 9.86 -2.66
CA LEU A 23 -6.93 10.79 -2.66
C LEU A 23 -7.06 11.56 -1.35
N GLU A 24 -6.73 10.94 -0.23
CA GLU A 24 -6.79 11.55 1.09
C GLU A 24 -5.74 12.66 1.26
N CYS A 25 -4.51 12.43 0.77
CA CYS A 25 -3.48 13.48 0.72
C CYS A 25 -3.90 14.62 -0.21
N LEU A 26 -4.46 14.28 -1.39
CA LEU A 26 -4.95 15.27 -2.35
C LEU A 26 -6.06 16.13 -1.74
N ALA A 27 -7.01 15.52 -1.02
CA ALA A 27 -8.09 16.21 -0.32
C ALA A 27 -7.58 17.09 0.82
N ALA A 28 -6.53 16.66 1.52
CA ALA A 28 -5.85 17.46 2.55
C ALA A 28 -4.97 18.58 1.97
N GLY A 29 -4.79 18.66 0.65
CA GLY A 29 -3.89 19.62 0.00
C GLY A 29 -2.41 19.33 0.27
N SER A 30 -2.06 18.08 0.59
CA SER A 30 -0.69 17.65 0.88
C SER A 30 -0.19 16.72 -0.22
N HIS A 31 1.12 16.74 -0.45
CA HIS A 31 1.76 15.84 -1.42
C HIS A 31 2.30 14.60 -0.71
N PRO A 32 1.92 13.38 -1.15
CA PRO A 32 2.50 12.15 -0.61
C PRO A 32 3.96 12.04 -1.02
N VAL A 33 4.82 11.58 -0.10
CA VAL A 33 6.25 11.37 -0.40
C VAL A 33 6.45 10.17 -1.30
N GLN A 34 5.77 9.07 -0.97
CA GLN A 34 5.74 7.84 -1.77
C GLN A 34 4.34 7.22 -1.67
N LEU A 35 3.95 6.53 -2.74
CA LEU A 35 2.64 5.89 -2.85
C LEU A 35 2.75 4.37 -2.67
N ARG A 36 1.73 3.79 -2.04
CA ARG A 36 1.59 2.35 -1.82
C ARG A 36 0.24 1.88 -2.34
N LEU A 37 0.27 0.86 -3.19
CA LEU A 37 -0.91 0.18 -3.74
C LEU A 37 -1.25 -1.04 -2.89
N CYS A 38 -2.45 -1.09 -2.34
CA CYS A 38 -2.97 -2.28 -1.68
C CYS A 38 -3.23 -3.38 -2.69
N LEU A 39 -2.57 -4.53 -2.52
CA LEU A 39 -2.72 -5.68 -3.43
C LEU A 39 -3.97 -6.53 -3.14
N VAL A 40 -4.78 -6.16 -2.14
CA VAL A 40 -6.04 -6.85 -1.84
C VAL A 40 -7.22 -6.17 -2.52
N CYS A 41 -7.30 -4.83 -2.45
CA CYS A 41 -8.45 -4.07 -2.97
C CYS A 41 -8.10 -3.02 -4.03
N GLY A 42 -6.82 -2.73 -4.28
CA GLY A 42 -6.38 -1.70 -5.23
C GLY A 42 -6.33 -0.27 -4.68
N HIS A 43 -6.55 -0.06 -3.38
CA HIS A 43 -6.46 1.28 -2.76
C HIS A 43 -5.03 1.84 -2.83
N VAL A 44 -4.89 3.15 -3.08
CA VAL A 44 -3.59 3.82 -3.13
C VAL A 44 -3.46 4.80 -1.96
N GLY A 45 -2.53 4.49 -1.04
CA GLY A 45 -2.27 5.27 0.17
C GLY A 45 -0.86 5.84 0.19
N CYS A 46 -0.64 6.88 1.00
CA CYS A 46 0.70 7.43 1.23
C CYS A 46 1.50 6.59 2.23
N CYS A 47 2.82 6.55 2.04
CA CYS A 47 3.77 5.83 2.90
C CYS A 47 3.81 6.37 4.34
N ASP A 48 4.37 5.59 5.27
CA ASP A 48 4.58 5.94 6.68
C ASP A 48 5.41 7.22 6.88
N SER A 49 6.34 7.51 5.95
CA SER A 49 7.12 8.76 5.97
C SER A 49 6.30 10.00 5.58
N SER A 50 5.06 9.84 5.11
CA SER A 50 4.14 10.96 4.85
C SER A 50 3.40 11.32 6.14
N PRO A 51 3.07 12.60 6.38
CA PRO A 51 2.52 13.07 7.66
C PRO A 51 1.22 12.37 8.08
N PHE A 52 0.46 11.82 7.14
CA PHE A 52 -0.85 11.22 7.39
C PHE A 52 -0.86 9.69 7.42
N GLN A 53 0.19 9.02 6.93
CA GLN A 53 0.32 7.55 6.97
C GLN A 53 -0.92 6.79 6.48
N HIS A 54 -1.56 7.24 5.39
CA HIS A 54 -2.83 6.67 4.91
C HIS A 54 -2.74 5.19 4.54
N ALA A 55 -1.57 4.69 4.12
CA ALA A 55 -1.38 3.25 3.95
C ALA A 55 -1.54 2.48 5.28
N THR A 56 -0.99 3.01 6.38
CA THR A 56 -1.14 2.42 7.72
C THR A 56 -2.58 2.55 8.22
N ALA A 57 -3.23 3.69 7.99
CA ALA A 57 -4.64 3.90 8.34
C ALA A 57 -5.54 2.89 7.59
N HIS A 58 -5.36 2.77 6.27
CA HIS A 58 -6.07 1.81 5.43
C HIS A 58 -5.90 0.37 5.94
N PHE A 59 -4.68 -0.04 6.31
CA PHE A 59 -4.46 -1.34 6.93
C PHE A 59 -5.26 -1.51 8.23
N LYS A 60 -5.27 -0.51 9.11
CA LYS A 60 -6.02 -0.57 10.38
C LYS A 60 -7.53 -0.64 10.17
N GLU A 61 -8.05 0.02 9.15
CA GLU A 61 -9.49 0.04 8.86
C GLU A 61 -9.99 -1.19 8.13
N THR A 62 -9.22 -1.68 7.15
CA THR A 62 -9.63 -2.79 6.26
C THR A 62 -9.03 -4.14 6.64
N GLY A 63 -7.93 -4.15 7.39
CA GLY A 63 -7.14 -5.34 7.69
C GLY A 63 -6.28 -5.84 6.53
N HIS A 64 -6.09 -5.07 5.45
CA HIS A 64 -5.32 -5.51 4.29
C HIS A 64 -3.82 -5.60 4.56
N PRO A 65 -3.23 -6.81 4.62
CA PRO A 65 -1.90 -7.00 5.21
C PRO A 65 -0.75 -6.61 4.28
N VAL A 66 -0.95 -6.59 2.96
CA VAL A 66 0.12 -6.41 1.98
C VAL A 66 -0.16 -5.25 1.03
N MET A 67 0.84 -4.38 0.87
CA MET A 67 0.83 -3.30 -0.11
C MET A 67 2.13 -3.28 -0.90
N ARG A 68 2.06 -2.96 -2.19
CA ARG A 68 3.20 -2.78 -3.06
C ARG A 68 3.57 -1.30 -3.17
N THR A 69 4.84 -0.99 -3.37
CA THR A 69 5.21 0.36 -3.83
C THR A 69 4.54 0.68 -5.17
N PHE A 70 4.04 1.90 -5.30
CA PHE A 70 3.48 2.44 -6.55
C PHE A 70 4.47 3.41 -7.23
N GLU A 71 5.73 3.38 -6.81
CA GLU A 71 6.81 4.18 -7.38
C GLU A 71 7.26 3.62 -8.73
N PRO A 72 7.64 4.49 -9.69
CA PRO A 72 8.14 4.05 -10.98
C PRO A 72 9.49 3.32 -10.84
N GLY A 73 9.52 2.04 -11.21
CA GLY A 73 10.74 1.23 -11.24
C GLY A 73 10.92 0.30 -10.04
N GLU A 74 10.13 0.46 -8.99
CA GLU A 74 10.16 -0.43 -7.84
C GLU A 74 8.92 -1.35 -7.82
N LYS A 75 9.10 -2.60 -7.36
CA LYS A 75 8.01 -3.59 -7.30
C LYS A 75 7.98 -4.38 -5.99
N TRP A 76 8.73 -3.94 -5.00
CA TRP A 76 8.77 -4.60 -3.70
C TRP A 76 7.44 -4.45 -2.96
N ARG A 77 7.13 -5.44 -2.12
CA ARG A 77 5.89 -5.47 -1.34
C ARG A 77 6.23 -5.35 0.14
N TRP A 78 5.37 -4.69 0.88
CA TRP A 78 5.45 -4.53 2.32
C TRP A 78 4.31 -5.29 2.97
N CYS A 79 4.64 -6.13 3.95
CA CYS A 79 3.63 -6.70 4.82
C CYS A 79 3.56 -5.91 6.12
N PHE A 80 2.40 -5.29 6.40
CA PHE A 80 2.16 -4.58 7.66
C PHE A 80 2.08 -5.52 8.87
N VAL A 81 1.71 -6.79 8.65
CA VAL A 81 1.66 -7.81 9.71
C VAL A 81 3.07 -8.29 10.06
N ASP A 82 3.92 -8.53 9.06
CA ASP A 82 5.32 -8.98 9.27
C ASP A 82 6.27 -7.81 9.60
N GLY A 83 5.89 -6.58 9.27
CA GLY A 83 6.74 -5.40 9.44
C GLY A 83 7.98 -5.40 8.54
N SER A 84 7.96 -6.15 7.43
CA SER A 84 9.12 -6.37 6.55
C SER A 84 8.74 -6.37 5.07
N ILE A 85 9.77 -6.27 4.22
CA ILE A 85 9.65 -6.44 2.76
C ILE A 85 9.50 -7.93 2.44
N VAL A 86 8.50 -8.24 1.60
CA VAL A 86 8.09 -9.60 1.20
C VAL A 86 8.04 -9.75 -0.32
#